data_AF-A0A4U5PEJ0-F1
#
_entry.id   AF-A0A4U5PEJ0-F1
#
_cell.length_a   1.000
_cell.length_b   1.000
_cell.length_c   1.000
_cell.angle_alpha   90.00
_cell.angle_beta   90.00
_cell.angle_gamma   90.00
#
_symmetry.space_group_name_H-M   'P 1'
#
loop_
_entity.id
_entity.type
_entity.pdbx_description
1 polymer ?
#
loop_
_entity_poly.entity_id
_entity_poly.type
_entity_poly.pdbx_seq_one_letter_code
_entity_poly.pdbx_strand_id
1 'polypeptide(L)'
;MTAVLDCVGILKICSYEARSRKVNKNASNCSVRLVFRAYIPSSTPGGPDTIVQSQSEPIKCVQTMGTPEISKVSLKHANANGGEELFILGRNFDTRDTVVVFREYKEDGKLAWSAEAEIEKPYLSVCHIVCIVPKYHNPARGATVSITVMCGKKSSHPLSFQLTANPATPGTLEHS
;
A
#
# COMPACT_ATOMS: atom_id res chain seq x y z
N MET A 1 -34.70 -22.48 15.71
CA MET A 1 -35.02 -21.09 15.30
C MET A 1 -33.74 -20.51 14.71
N THR A 2 -33.74 -20.16 13.42
CA THR A 2 -32.55 -19.68 12.69
C THR A 2 -32.88 -18.35 12.05
N ALA A 3 -31.98 -17.37 12.16
CA ALA A 3 -32.11 -16.07 11.51
C ALA A 3 -30.80 -15.73 10.79
N VAL A 4 -30.91 -15.12 9.61
CA VAL A 4 -29.78 -14.56 8.86
C VAL A 4 -29.77 -13.05 9.13
N LEU A 5 -28.61 -12.49 9.45
CA LEU A 5 -28.45 -11.06 9.72
C LEU A 5 -27.69 -10.39 8.57
N ASP A 6 -28.43 -9.81 7.64
CA ASP A 6 -27.95 -9.05 6.47
C ASP A 6 -28.13 -7.52 6.63
N CYS A 7 -28.71 -7.09 7.76
CA CYS A 7 -29.11 -5.71 8.02
C CYS A 7 -28.29 -5.01 9.13
N VAL A 8 -27.08 -5.51 9.44
CA VAL A 8 -26.23 -4.98 10.52
C VAL A 8 -24.95 -4.36 9.96
N GLY A 9 -24.71 -3.08 10.27
CA GLY A 9 -23.49 -2.35 9.92
C GLY A 9 -22.63 -2.01 11.14
N ILE A 10 -21.33 -1.78 10.93
CA ILE A 10 -20.40 -1.33 11.97
C ILE A 10 -20.04 0.15 11.71
N LEU A 11 -20.45 1.03 12.63
CA LEU A 11 -20.16 2.46 12.56
C LEU A 11 -18.86 2.78 13.32
N LYS A 12 -17.89 3.41 12.64
CA LYS A 12 -16.70 3.95 13.29
C LYS A 12 -17.00 5.32 13.90
N ILE A 13 -16.88 5.42 15.23
CA ILE A 13 -17.05 6.68 15.95
C ILE A 13 -15.72 7.45 15.94
N CYS A 14 -15.77 8.75 15.62
CA CYS A 14 -14.59 9.60 15.68
C CYS A 14 -14.10 9.75 17.13
N SER A 15 -12.77 9.71 17.32
CA SER A 15 -12.14 9.76 18.65
C SER A 15 -12.52 10.99 19.48
N TYR A 16 -12.88 12.10 18.83
CA TYR A 16 -13.40 13.30 19.49
C TYR A 16 -14.77 13.05 20.17
N GLU A 17 -15.70 12.38 19.50
CA GLU A 17 -17.03 12.05 20.05
C GLU A 17 -16.98 10.97 21.14
N ALA A 18 -15.99 10.06 21.06
CA ALA A 18 -15.80 9.01 22.06
C ALA A 18 -15.45 9.58 23.45
N ARG A 19 -14.80 10.75 23.52
CA ARG A 19 -14.46 11.43 24.79
C ARG A 19 -15.69 11.85 25.58
N SER A 20 -16.78 12.21 24.90
CA SER A 20 -18.03 12.61 25.56
C SER A 20 -18.80 11.42 26.14
N ARG A 21 -18.55 10.20 25.66
CA ARG A 21 -19.33 8.99 26.01
C ARG A 21 -18.73 8.13 27.12
N LYS A 22 -17.86 8.66 27.98
CA LYS A 22 -17.20 7.91 29.09
C LYS A 22 -16.70 6.50 28.67
N VAL A 23 -16.31 6.33 27.40
CA VAL A 23 -15.86 5.04 26.87
C VAL A 23 -14.40 4.84 27.30
N ASN A 24 -14.12 3.66 27.85
CA ASN A 24 -12.79 3.30 28.33
C ASN A 24 -11.77 3.41 27.18
N LYS A 25 -10.72 4.21 27.38
CA LYS A 25 -9.80 4.66 26.32
C LYS A 25 -8.75 3.59 25.97
N ASN A 26 -9.18 2.47 25.40
CA ASN A 26 -8.23 1.59 24.67
C ASN A 26 -8.20 2.00 23.20
N ALA A 27 -7.59 3.16 22.94
CA ALA A 27 -7.60 3.90 21.67
C ALA A 27 -6.90 3.22 20.48
N SER A 28 -6.43 1.98 20.63
CA SER A 28 -5.75 1.22 19.57
C SER A 28 -6.51 -0.01 19.09
N ASN A 29 -7.60 -0.41 19.76
CA ASN A 29 -8.25 -1.67 19.45
C ASN A 29 -9.33 -1.48 18.37
N CYS A 30 -8.93 -1.65 17.11
CA CYS A 30 -9.83 -1.68 15.96
C CYS A 30 -10.53 -3.04 15.80
N SER A 31 -10.81 -3.74 16.89
CA SER A 31 -11.42 -5.07 16.89
C SER A 31 -12.73 -5.06 17.68
N VAL A 32 -13.81 -5.53 17.07
CA VAL A 32 -15.16 -5.56 17.68
C VAL A 32 -15.73 -6.97 17.62
N ARG A 33 -16.80 -7.24 18.37
CA ARG A 33 -17.57 -8.50 18.26
C ARG A 33 -19.05 -8.16 18.13
N LEU A 34 -19.78 -8.96 17.37
CA LEU A 34 -21.24 -8.95 17.41
C LEU A 34 -21.68 -9.73 18.65
N VAL A 35 -22.61 -9.16 19.42
CA VAL A 35 -23.20 -9.81 20.60
C VAL A 35 -24.65 -10.14 20.28
N PHE A 36 -24.99 -11.42 20.37
CA PHE A 36 -26.33 -11.94 20.15
C PHE A 36 -26.98 -12.21 21.50
N ARG A 37 -28.19 -11.69 21.71
CA ARG A 37 -28.93 -11.90 22.95
C ARG A 37 -30.38 -12.29 22.63
N ALA A 38 -30.80 -13.44 23.16
CA ALA A 38 -32.18 -13.92 23.09
C ALA A 38 -32.81 -13.85 24.47
N TYR A 39 -34.04 -13.33 24.53
CA TYR A 39 -34.86 -13.25 25.73
C TYR A 39 -35.92 -14.34 25.63
N ILE A 40 -35.89 -15.29 26.56
CA ILE A 40 -36.82 -16.41 26.64
C ILE A 40 -37.77 -16.10 27.80
N PRO A 41 -39.05 -15.79 27.52
CA PRO A 41 -40.02 -15.47 28.55
C PRO A 41 -40.14 -16.58 29.59
N SER A 42 -40.32 -16.20 30.85
CA SER A 42 -40.56 -17.18 31.92
C SER A 42 -41.86 -17.94 31.69
N SER A 43 -41.86 -19.26 31.94
CA SER A 43 -43.08 -20.06 31.97
C SER A 43 -43.96 -19.78 33.19
N THR A 44 -43.40 -19.11 34.21
CA THR A 44 -44.13 -18.69 35.42
C THR A 44 -44.60 -17.24 35.28
N PRO A 45 -45.89 -16.93 35.53
CA PRO A 45 -46.38 -15.55 35.53
C PRO A 45 -45.60 -14.67 36.51
N GLY A 46 -44.97 -13.61 36.02
CA GLY A 46 -44.16 -12.68 36.82
C GLY A 46 -42.72 -13.15 37.10
N GLY A 47 -42.29 -14.29 36.55
CA GLY A 47 -40.89 -14.74 36.62
C GLY A 47 -39.97 -13.94 35.68
N PRO A 48 -38.66 -13.84 35.99
CA PRO A 48 -37.71 -13.13 35.13
C PRO A 48 -37.47 -13.90 33.82
N ASP A 49 -37.29 -13.16 32.72
CA ASP A 49 -36.90 -13.73 31.43
C ASP A 49 -35.51 -14.36 31.52
N THR A 50 -35.35 -15.54 30.90
CA THR A 50 -34.04 -16.15 30.73
C THR A 50 -33.32 -15.47 29.58
N ILE A 51 -32.10 -14.97 29.83
CA ILE A 51 -31.28 -14.33 28.80
C ILE A 51 -30.19 -15.30 28.35
N VAL A 52 -30.20 -15.66 27.07
CA VAL A 52 -29.11 -16.41 26.44
C VAL A 52 -28.28 -15.45 25.60
N GLN A 53 -26.96 -15.46 25.80
CA GLN A 53 -26.03 -14.58 25.09
C GLN A 53 -24.90 -15.39 24.42
N SER A 54 -24.58 -15.02 23.19
CA SER A 54 -23.40 -15.51 22.46
C SER A 54 -22.69 -14.35 21.77
N GLN A 55 -21.43 -14.54 21.36
CA GLN A 55 -20.65 -13.53 20.66
C GLN A 55 -19.98 -14.13 19.41
N SER A 56 -19.78 -13.30 18.39
CA SER A 56 -18.99 -13.68 17.21
C SER A 56 -17.50 -13.75 17.52
N GLU A 57 -16.73 -14.30 16.58
CA GLU A 57 -15.29 -14.07 16.50
C GLU A 57 -14.97 -12.57 16.36
N PRO A 58 -13.75 -12.13 16.75
CA PRO A 58 -13.34 -10.75 16.59
C PRO A 58 -13.33 -10.31 15.12
N ILE A 59 -13.97 -9.17 14.86
CA ILE A 59 -14.00 -8.51 13.56
C ILE A 59 -13.00 -7.36 13.59
N LYS A 60 -11.94 -7.47 12.79
CA LYS A 60 -10.96 -6.39 12.62
C LYS A 60 -11.54 -5.30 11.71
N CYS A 61 -11.87 -4.16 12.31
CA CYS A 61 -12.37 -2.95 11.68
C CYS A 61 -11.22 -2.02 11.28
N VAL A 62 -10.27 -2.55 10.52
CA VAL A 62 -9.14 -1.77 9.97
C VAL A 62 -9.39 -1.53 8.48
N GLN A 63 -9.05 -0.34 8.01
CA GLN A 63 -8.94 -0.12 6.58
C GLN A 63 -7.73 -0.90 6.09
N THR A 64 -7.96 -1.97 5.33
CA THR A 64 -6.87 -2.65 4.65
C THR A 64 -6.41 -1.75 3.52
N MET A 65 -5.11 -1.42 3.51
CA MET A 65 -4.53 -0.67 2.39
C MET A 65 -4.76 -1.48 1.11
N GLY A 66 -5.22 -0.81 0.05
CA GLY A 66 -5.46 -1.44 -1.24
C GLY A 66 -4.18 -1.95 -1.90
N THR A 67 -4.27 -2.38 -3.15
CA THR A 67 -3.08 -2.57 -3.99
C THR A 67 -2.46 -1.19 -4.27
N PRO A 68 -1.13 -1.03 -4.21
CA PRO A 68 -0.48 0.23 -4.57
C PRO A 68 -0.80 0.58 -6.01
N GLU A 69 -0.96 1.87 -6.30
CA GLU A 69 -1.32 2.36 -7.63
C GLU A 69 -0.48 3.56 -7.99
N ILE A 70 0.17 3.53 -9.15
CA ILE A 70 0.89 4.68 -9.71
C ILE A 70 -0.11 5.46 -10.58
N SER A 71 -0.34 6.72 -10.23
CA SER A 71 -1.22 7.62 -11.01
C SER A 71 -0.42 8.52 -11.95
N LYS A 72 0.74 9.01 -11.52
CA LYS A 72 1.59 9.89 -12.33
C LYS A 72 3.05 9.82 -11.87
N VAL A 73 3.97 10.10 -12.78
CA VAL A 73 5.40 10.27 -12.50
C VAL A 73 5.91 11.61 -13.04
N SER A 74 6.92 12.21 -12.40
CA SER A 74 7.53 13.47 -12.86
C SER A 74 8.29 13.30 -14.17
N LEU A 75 9.05 12.20 -14.28
CA LEU A 75 9.87 11.88 -15.45
C LEU A 75 9.26 10.69 -16.19
N LYS A 76 9.32 10.72 -17.52
CA LYS A 76 9.00 9.56 -18.38
C LYS A 76 10.25 8.86 -18.91
N HIS A 77 11.38 9.52 -18.76
CA HIS A 77 12.69 9.04 -19.17
C HIS A 77 13.76 9.61 -18.24
N ALA A 78 14.91 8.94 -18.16
CA ALA A 78 16.10 9.41 -17.45
C ALA A 78 17.36 8.84 -18.10
N ASN A 79 18.51 9.45 -17.82
CA ASN A 79 19.81 8.95 -18.24
C ASN A 79 20.06 7.56 -17.67
N ALA A 80 20.58 6.65 -18.49
CA ALA A 80 20.88 5.29 -18.05
C ALA A 80 21.98 5.23 -16.97
N ASN A 81 22.71 6.32 -16.69
CA ASN A 81 23.59 6.41 -15.52
C ASN A 81 22.82 6.53 -14.19
N GLY A 82 21.53 6.84 -14.22
CA GLY A 82 20.71 7.06 -13.03
C GLY A 82 21.08 8.35 -12.30
N GLY A 83 20.68 8.45 -11.03
CA GLY A 83 20.98 9.60 -10.16
C GLY A 83 19.96 10.73 -10.24
N GLU A 84 19.05 10.71 -11.22
CA GLU A 84 17.95 11.67 -11.32
C GLU A 84 16.85 11.36 -10.29
N GLU A 85 16.26 12.41 -9.73
CA GLU A 85 15.16 12.32 -8.77
C GLU A 85 13.82 12.07 -9.49
N LEU A 86 13.12 11.01 -9.11
CA LEU A 86 11.82 10.61 -9.64
C LEU A 86 10.73 10.76 -8.59
N PHE A 87 9.72 11.56 -8.91
CA PHE A 87 8.53 11.75 -8.09
C PHE A 87 7.43 10.84 -8.62
N ILE A 88 6.88 9.99 -7.76
CA ILE A 88 5.79 9.08 -8.07
C ILE A 88 4.58 9.51 -7.25
N LEU A 89 3.50 9.89 -7.92
CA LEU A 89 2.20 10.18 -7.31
C LEU A 89 1.26 9.00 -7.49
N GLY A 90 0.52 8.66 -6.45
CA GLY A 90 -0.32 7.48 -6.45
C GLY A 90 -1.15 7.32 -5.18
N ARG A 91 -1.50 6.07 -4.87
CA ARG A 91 -2.32 5.70 -3.73
C ARG A 91 -1.88 4.37 -3.14
N ASN A 92 -2.21 4.16 -1.87
CA ASN A 92 -1.97 2.92 -1.13
C ASN A 92 -0.48 2.53 -0.99
N PHE A 93 0.42 3.51 -0.96
CA PHE A 93 1.83 3.24 -0.65
C PHE A 93 2.00 3.00 0.85
N ASP A 94 2.64 1.90 1.25
CA ASP A 94 2.90 1.58 2.66
C ASP A 94 4.11 2.37 3.15
N THR A 95 3.98 3.15 4.21
CA THR A 95 5.08 4.00 4.70
C THR A 95 6.20 3.23 5.42
N ARG A 96 6.08 1.91 5.57
CA ARG A 96 7.07 1.05 6.25
C ARG A 96 7.74 0.06 5.31
N ASP A 97 6.99 -0.53 4.40
CA ASP A 97 7.44 -1.62 3.53
C ASP A 97 7.10 -1.34 2.06
N THR A 98 7.62 -0.23 1.53
CA THR A 98 7.49 0.14 0.12
C THR A 98 8.85 0.10 -0.58
N VAL A 99 8.87 -0.50 -1.77
CA VAL A 99 10.03 -0.56 -2.66
C VAL A 99 9.60 -0.16 -4.06
N VAL A 100 10.40 0.66 -4.74
CA VAL A 100 10.21 0.98 -6.16
C VAL A 100 11.21 0.16 -6.97
N VAL A 101 10.72 -0.64 -7.92
CA VAL A 101 11.57 -1.53 -8.71
C VAL A 101 11.47 -1.20 -10.19
N PHE A 102 12.65 -1.08 -10.81
CA PHE A 102 12.83 -0.96 -12.24
C PHE A 102 13.15 -2.33 -12.81
N ARG A 103 12.46 -2.77 -13.87
CA ARG A 103 12.69 -4.07 -14.52
C ARG A 103 12.73 -3.97 -16.03
N GLU A 104 13.73 -4.57 -16.62
CA GLU A 104 13.81 -4.83 -18.06
C GLU A 104 13.43 -6.30 -18.32
N TYR A 105 12.58 -6.53 -19.32
CA TYR A 105 12.25 -7.87 -19.79
C TYR A 105 12.74 -8.04 -21.23
N LYS A 106 13.23 -9.24 -21.55
CA LYS A 106 13.54 -9.64 -22.93
C LYS A 106 12.24 -9.90 -23.70
N GLU A 107 12.35 -10.01 -25.02
CA GLU A 107 11.22 -10.36 -25.90
C GLU A 107 10.56 -11.71 -25.53
N ASP A 108 11.34 -12.64 -24.96
CA ASP A 108 10.84 -13.94 -24.48
C ASP A 108 10.17 -13.86 -23.09
N GLY A 109 10.03 -12.65 -22.52
CA GLY A 109 9.42 -12.39 -21.21
C GLY A 109 10.33 -12.69 -20.02
N LYS A 110 11.58 -13.15 -20.24
CA LYS A 110 12.52 -13.35 -19.14
C LYS A 110 13.04 -12.02 -18.61
N LEU A 111 13.22 -11.94 -17.28
CA LEU A 111 13.82 -10.78 -16.63
C LEU A 111 15.27 -10.61 -17.12
N ALA A 112 15.56 -9.49 -17.79
CA ALA A 112 16.89 -9.14 -18.25
C ALA A 112 17.67 -8.40 -17.16
N TRP A 113 16.99 -7.52 -16.43
CA TRP A 113 17.57 -6.68 -15.40
C TRP A 113 16.51 -6.23 -14.40
N SER A 114 16.92 -6.04 -13.14
CA SER A 114 16.11 -5.46 -12.09
C SER A 114 16.98 -4.63 -11.16
N ALA A 115 16.48 -3.49 -10.73
CA ALA A 115 17.11 -2.69 -9.68
C ALA A 115 16.06 -2.01 -8.81
N GLU A 116 16.35 -1.92 -7.52
CA GLU A 116 15.55 -1.15 -6.57
C GLU A 116 16.03 0.30 -6.59
N ALA A 117 15.08 1.23 -6.64
CA ALA A 117 15.37 2.65 -6.51
C ALA A 117 15.53 3.01 -5.03
N GLU A 118 16.49 3.89 -4.74
CA GLU A 118 16.66 4.41 -3.38
C GLU A 118 15.55 5.40 -3.07
N ILE A 119 14.71 5.07 -2.08
CA ILE A 119 13.60 5.94 -1.65
C ILE A 119 14.08 6.92 -0.60
N GLU A 120 13.76 8.20 -0.81
CA GLU A 120 13.92 9.23 0.19
C GLU A 120 12.80 9.12 1.23
N LYS A 121 13.07 8.38 2.32
CA LYS A 121 12.11 8.10 3.39
C LYS A 121 11.36 9.34 3.94
N PRO A 122 11.97 10.53 4.06
CA PRO A 122 11.24 11.74 4.47
C PRO A 122 10.09 12.15 3.54
N TYR A 123 10.17 11.75 2.27
CA TYR A 123 9.17 12.03 1.23
C TYR A 123 8.40 10.76 0.80
N LEU A 124 8.37 9.75 1.66
CA LEU A 124 7.49 8.60 1.50
C LEU A 124 6.17 8.86 2.25
N SER A 125 5.07 8.90 1.51
CA SER A 125 3.72 8.96 2.09
C SER A 125 2.79 7.96 1.42
N VAL A 126 1.54 7.90 1.90
CA VAL A 126 0.50 7.05 1.32
C VAL A 126 0.17 7.37 -0.15
N CYS A 127 0.51 8.58 -0.62
CA CYS A 127 0.17 9.06 -1.97
C CYS A 127 1.33 9.59 -2.80
N HIS A 128 2.54 9.67 -2.25
CA HIS A 128 3.72 10.09 -3.01
C HIS A 128 4.99 9.38 -2.54
N ILE A 129 5.92 9.21 -3.48
CA ILE A 129 7.27 8.68 -3.26
C ILE A 129 8.22 9.59 -4.01
N VAL A 130 9.35 9.91 -3.39
CA VAL A 130 10.53 10.47 -4.06
C VAL A 130 11.62 9.41 -3.99
N CYS A 131 12.21 9.08 -5.14
CA CYS A 131 13.27 8.08 -5.23
C CYS A 131 14.29 8.43 -6.31
N ILE A 132 15.50 7.89 -6.17
CA ILE A 132 16.59 8.09 -7.13
C ILE A 132 16.55 7.00 -8.20
N VAL A 133 16.53 7.39 -9.48
CA VAL A 133 16.57 6.45 -10.61
C VAL A 133 17.85 5.62 -10.51
N PRO A 134 17.77 4.27 -10.48
CA PRO A 134 18.94 3.43 -10.34
C PRO A 134 19.79 3.42 -11.63
N LYS A 135 21.10 3.23 -11.46
CA LYS A 135 22.02 3.07 -12.60
C LYS A 135 21.70 1.80 -13.37
N TYR A 136 21.56 1.94 -14.69
CA TYR A 136 21.32 0.83 -15.59
C TYR A 136 22.58 -0.01 -15.81
N HIS A 137 22.44 -1.32 -16.05
CA HIS A 137 23.59 -2.22 -16.26
C HIS A 137 24.37 -1.92 -17.54
N ASN A 138 23.71 -1.36 -18.58
CA ASN A 138 24.35 -0.98 -19.84
C ASN A 138 24.02 0.48 -20.22
N PRO A 139 24.68 1.48 -19.61
CA PRO A 139 24.39 2.89 -19.84
C PRO A 139 24.60 3.38 -21.28
N ALA A 140 25.43 2.67 -22.06
CA ALA A 140 25.73 3.04 -23.45
C ALA A 140 24.57 2.73 -24.42
N ARG A 141 23.67 1.80 -24.05
CA ARG A 141 22.54 1.37 -24.90
C ARG A 141 21.20 1.97 -24.46
N GLY A 142 21.00 2.15 -23.16
CA GLY A 142 19.66 2.44 -22.62
C GLY A 142 18.69 1.26 -22.81
N ALA A 143 17.44 1.44 -22.35
CA ALA A 143 16.36 0.46 -22.51
C ALA A 143 14.99 1.03 -22.09
N THR A 144 13.92 0.42 -22.60
CA THR A 144 12.58 0.56 -22.02
C THR A 144 12.44 -0.37 -20.83
N VAL A 145 12.11 0.18 -19.67
CA VAL A 145 11.94 -0.57 -18.42
C VAL A 145 10.54 -0.35 -17.86
N SER A 146 10.13 -1.23 -16.95
CA SER A 146 8.90 -1.10 -16.18
C SER A 146 9.23 -0.64 -14.76
N ILE A 147 8.46 0.32 -14.27
CA ILE A 147 8.47 0.77 -12.88
C ILE A 147 7.29 0.15 -12.17
N THR A 148 7.52 -0.47 -11.02
CA THR A 148 6.47 -1.00 -10.16
C THR A 148 6.71 -0.55 -8.73
N VAL A 149 5.65 -0.15 -8.03
CA VAL A 149 5.69 0.06 -6.58
C VAL A 149 5.22 -1.22 -5.91
N MET A 150 6.06 -1.79 -5.03
CA MET A 150 5.73 -2.97 -4.24
C MET A 150 5.52 -2.56 -2.79
N CYS A 151 4.40 -2.99 -2.21
CA CYS A 151 4.08 -2.81 -0.79
C CYS A 151 3.86 -4.20 -0.16
N GLY A 152 4.89 -4.73 0.51
CA GLY A 152 4.94 -6.12 0.96
C GLY A 152 4.67 -7.10 -0.18
N LYS A 153 3.53 -7.81 -0.13
CA LYS A 153 3.13 -8.80 -1.15
C LYS A 153 2.32 -8.22 -2.31
N LYS A 154 1.97 -6.93 -2.28
CA LYS A 154 1.14 -6.28 -3.31
C LYS A 154 2.01 -5.46 -4.24
N SER A 155 1.68 -5.44 -5.53
CA SER A 155 2.41 -4.67 -6.55
C SER A 155 1.46 -3.81 -7.37
N SER A 156 1.91 -2.62 -7.76
CA SER A 156 1.16 -1.79 -8.69
C SER A 156 1.14 -2.41 -10.09
N HIS A 157 0.30 -1.86 -10.97
CA HIS A 157 0.49 -2.08 -12.39
C HIS A 157 1.85 -1.52 -12.84
N PRO A 158 2.54 -2.20 -13.78
CA PRO A 158 3.82 -1.74 -14.30
C PRO A 158 3.62 -0.49 -15.17
N LEU A 159 4.44 0.52 -14.93
CA LEU A 159 4.49 1.75 -15.73
C LEU A 159 5.72 1.72 -16.65
N SER A 160 5.54 1.96 -17.94
CA SER A 160 6.67 2.05 -18.88
C SER A 160 7.49 3.33 -18.65
N PHE A 161 8.82 3.19 -18.64
CA PHE A 161 9.79 4.26 -18.45
C PHE A 161 11.00 4.06 -19.35
N GLN A 162 11.60 5.13 -19.88
CA GLN A 162 12.72 5.03 -20.82
C GLN A 162 14.06 5.42 -20.17
N LEU A 163 15.03 4.52 -20.18
CA LEU A 163 16.41 4.83 -19.84
C LEU A 163 17.16 5.16 -21.12
N THR A 164 17.58 6.42 -21.29
CA THR A 164 18.26 6.88 -22.51
C THR A 164 19.75 6.60 -22.43
N ALA A 165 20.32 6.11 -23.53
CA ALA A 165 21.75 5.92 -23.67
C ALA A 165 22.51 7.22 -23.39
N ASN A 166 23.64 7.11 -22.72
CA ASN A 166 24.64 8.18 -22.70
C ASN A 166 25.72 7.86 -23.74
N PRO A 167 25.74 8.50 -24.92
CA PRO A 167 26.88 8.38 -25.81
C PRO A 167 28.08 8.96 -25.07
N ALA A 168 29.12 8.16 -24.84
CA ALA A 168 30.34 8.61 -24.22
C ALA A 168 30.82 9.91 -24.89
N THR A 169 31.11 10.93 -24.09
CA THR A 169 31.78 12.15 -24.56
C THR A 169 33.05 11.71 -25.31
N PRO A 170 33.23 12.03 -26.60
CA PRO A 170 34.46 11.68 -27.30
C PRO A 170 35.64 12.49 -26.71
N GLY A 171 36.51 11.79 -25.98
CA GLY A 171 37.94 12.09 -25.81
C GLY A 171 38.33 13.41 -25.14
N THR A 172 38.70 13.37 -23.86
CA THR A 172 39.81 14.19 -23.39
C THR A 172 41.10 13.54 -23.90
N LEU A 173 41.57 13.97 -25.07
CA LEU A 173 42.96 13.78 -25.46
C LEU A 173 43.80 14.63 -24.51
N GLU A 174 44.37 14.01 -23.47
CA GLU A 174 45.41 14.64 -22.68
C GLU A 174 46.64 14.83 -23.58
N HIS A 175 46.81 16.07 -24.06
CA HIS A 175 48.10 16.57 -24.50
C HIS A 175 48.91 16.94 -23.26
N SER A 176 49.94 16.16 -22.94
CA SER A 176 51.29 16.63 -22.56
C SER A 176 52.23 15.45 -22.34
#